data_AF-A0A4Q3UJ38-F1
#
_entry.id   AF-A0A4Q3UJ38-F1
#
_cell.length_a   1.000
_cell.length_b   1.000
_cell.length_c   1.000
_cell.angle_alpha   90.00
_cell.angle_beta   90.00
_cell.angle_gamma   90.00
#
_symmetry.space_group_name_H-M   'P 1'
#
loop_
_entity.id
_entity.type
_entity.pdbx_description
1 polymer ?
#
loop_
_entity_poly.entity_id
_entity_poly.type
_entity_poly.pdbx_seq_one_letter_code
_entity_poly.pdbx_strand_id
1 'polypeptide(L)' 'MRKAGKDADPEQSPNVVPLLVTYEEAAAMLSLSKRSLIRLVEEGTLLCVYPTPRTARIPRADVENFAAQLIENARRNR' A
#
# COMPACT_ATOMS: atom_id res chain seq x y z
N MET A 1 0.83 24.50 29.21
CA MET A 1 1.44 23.62 28.17
C MET A 1 0.39 23.40 27.09
N ARG A 2 0.73 23.65 25.82
CA ARG A 2 -0.22 23.81 24.71
C ARG A 2 -0.99 22.50 24.42
N LYS A 3 -2.32 22.57 24.49
CA LYS A 3 -3.25 21.65 23.81
C LYS A 3 -3.50 22.21 22.40
N ALA A 4 -3.21 21.41 21.38
CA ALA A 4 -3.70 21.50 19.99
C ALA A 4 -3.24 20.20 19.28
N GLY A 5 -4.00 19.49 18.46
CA GLY A 5 -5.30 19.77 17.89
C GLY A 5 -6.23 18.57 18.01
N LYS A 6 -7.48 18.91 18.27
CA LYS A 6 -8.67 18.14 17.92
C LYS A 6 -8.83 18.25 16.39
N ASP A 7 -9.72 17.44 15.84
CA ASP A 7 -10.33 17.59 14.51
C ASP A 7 -9.62 16.83 13.37
N ALA A 8 -9.99 15.55 13.24
CA ALA A 8 -10.17 14.97 11.92
C ALA A 8 -11.68 14.77 11.73
N ASP A 9 -12.27 15.74 11.03
CA ASP A 9 -13.66 15.79 10.58
C ASP A 9 -13.99 14.57 9.68
N PRO A 10 -15.13 13.87 9.84
CA PRO A 10 -15.54 12.79 8.95
C PRO A 10 -16.23 13.37 7.71
N GLU A 11 -15.53 14.20 6.95
CA GLU A 11 -16.02 14.65 5.65
C GLU A 11 -15.50 13.70 4.57
N GLN A 12 -16.45 12.94 4.01
CA GLN A 12 -16.29 12.17 2.78
C GLN A 12 -15.74 13.10 1.70
N SER A 13 -14.41 13.11 1.60
CA SER A 13 -13.70 13.68 0.48
C SER A 13 -14.19 12.96 -0.78
N PRO A 14 -14.22 13.61 -1.97
CA PRO A 14 -14.51 12.90 -3.22
C PRO A 14 -13.64 11.65 -3.28
N ASN A 15 -14.10 10.55 -3.91
CA ASN A 15 -13.42 9.25 -4.04
C ASN A 15 -11.98 9.37 -4.63
N VAL A 16 -11.07 10.03 -3.93
CA VAL A 16 -9.70 10.25 -4.30
C VAL A 16 -8.98 9.02 -3.80
N VAL A 17 -8.88 8.07 -4.72
CA VAL A 17 -8.10 6.87 -4.53
C VAL A 17 -6.64 7.29 -4.30
N PRO A 18 -6.03 6.94 -3.15
CA PRO A 18 -4.67 7.33 -2.85
C PRO A 18 -3.69 6.65 -3.82
N LEU A 19 -2.80 7.45 -4.43
CA LEU A 19 -1.75 6.96 -5.33
C LEU A 19 -0.67 6.15 -4.60
N LEU A 20 -0.43 6.48 -3.34
CA LEU A 20 0.57 5.89 -2.47
C LEU A 20 -0.12 5.34 -1.23
N VAL A 21 0.14 4.08 -0.90
CA VAL A 21 -0.46 3.38 0.24
C VAL A 21 0.60 3.01 1.28
N THR A 22 0.19 2.82 2.52
CA THR A 22 1.07 2.31 3.59
C THR A 22 1.30 0.81 3.44
N TYR A 23 2.24 0.27 4.23
CA TYR A 23 2.39 -1.18 4.37
C TYR A 23 1.12 -1.85 4.90
N GLU A 24 0.38 -1.23 5.83
CA GLU A 24 -0.87 -1.82 6.34
C GLU A 24 -1.93 -1.88 5.24
N GLU A 25 -2.09 -0.81 4.47
CA GLU A 25 -3.08 -0.72 3.39
C GLU A 25 -2.76 -1.69 2.26
N ALA A 26 -1.52 -1.73 1.78
CA ALA A 26 -1.11 -2.68 0.74
C ALA A 26 -1.24 -4.15 1.20
N ALA A 27 -0.97 -4.43 2.49
CA ALA A 27 -1.13 -5.77 3.05
C ALA A 27 -2.61 -6.18 3.08
N ALA A 28 -3.49 -5.26 3.45
CA ALA A 28 -4.94 -5.47 3.40
C ALA A 28 -5.43 -5.70 1.96
N MET A 29 -4.96 -4.89 0.99
CA MET A 29 -5.32 -5.04 -0.43
C MET A 29 -4.97 -6.42 -0.99
N LEU A 30 -3.80 -6.96 -0.62
CA LEU A 30 -3.34 -8.28 -1.07
C LEU A 30 -3.77 -9.44 -0.16
N SER A 31 -4.46 -9.15 0.95
CA SER A 31 -4.79 -10.14 1.99
C SER A 31 -3.55 -10.89 2.53
N LEU A 32 -2.45 -10.16 2.72
CA LEU A 32 -1.17 -10.67 3.21
C LEU A 32 -0.84 -10.15 4.61
N SER A 33 0.09 -10.83 5.28
CA SER A 33 0.70 -10.27 6.49
C SER A 33 1.62 -9.10 6.14
N LYS A 34 1.72 -8.10 7.05
CA LYS A 34 2.69 -7.00 6.90
C LYS A 34 4.12 -7.49 6.71
N ARG A 35 4.50 -8.59 7.38
CA ARG A 35 5.83 -9.20 7.27
C ARG A 35 6.08 -9.76 5.87
N SER A 36 5.10 -10.42 5.28
CA SER A 36 5.17 -10.92 3.91
C SER A 36 5.33 -9.77 2.92
N LEU A 37 4.60 -8.67 3.13
CA LEU A 37 4.70 -7.50 2.28
C LEU A 37 6.08 -6.81 2.38
N ILE A 38 6.63 -6.68 3.58
CA ILE A 38 8.01 -6.17 3.79
C ILE A 38 9.00 -7.04 3.02
N ARG A 39 8.86 -8.35 3.10
CA ARG A 39 9.73 -9.28 2.37
C ARG A 39 9.64 -9.08 0.85
N LEU A 40 8.46 -8.88 0.29
CA LEU A 40 8.29 -8.58 -1.14
C LEU A 40 9.00 -7.28 -1.55
N VAL A 41 9.00 -6.27 -0.68
CA VAL A 41 9.74 -5.02 -0.92
C VAL A 41 11.25 -5.25 -0.81
N GLU A 42 11.72 -5.97 0.21
CA GLU A 42 13.14 -6.30 0.40
C GLU A 42 13.70 -7.14 -0.76
N GLU A 43 12.88 -8.04 -1.31
CA GLU A 43 13.20 -8.85 -2.49
C GLU A 43 13.09 -8.06 -3.81
N GLY A 44 12.68 -6.79 -3.77
CA GLY A 44 12.53 -5.93 -4.94
C GLY A 44 11.33 -6.27 -5.84
N THR A 45 10.40 -7.10 -5.35
CA THR A 45 9.18 -7.48 -6.07
C THR A 45 8.12 -6.37 -6.04
N LEU A 46 8.06 -5.61 -4.95
CA LEU A 46 7.24 -4.41 -4.83
C LEU A 46 8.10 -3.17 -4.61
N LEU A 47 7.75 -2.07 -5.26
CA LEU A 47 8.43 -0.80 -5.12
C LEU A 47 8.04 -0.11 -3.80
N CYS A 48 9.04 0.37 -3.08
CA CYS A 48 8.85 1.26 -1.93
C CYS A 48 9.48 2.62 -2.22
N VAL A 49 8.72 3.68 -1.98
CA VAL A 49 9.14 5.08 -2.12
C VAL A 49 9.06 5.79 -0.78
N TYR A 50 9.85 6.85 -0.64
CA TYR A 50 9.90 7.67 0.57
C TYR A 50 9.64 9.12 0.18
N PRO A 51 8.36 9.56 0.11
CA PRO A 51 8.02 10.95 -0.21
C PRO A 51 8.64 11.95 0.77
N THR A 52 8.80 11.53 2.03
CA THR A 52 9.62 12.21 3.03
C THR A 52 10.48 11.19 3.79
N PRO A 53 11.55 11.62 4.49
CA PRO A 53 12.37 10.69 5.27
C PRO A 53 11.53 9.88 6.26
N ARG A 54 11.78 8.56 6.31
CA ARG A 54 11.09 7.60 7.20
C ARG A 54 9.59 7.38 6.91
N THR A 55 9.03 7.94 5.84
CA THR A 55 7.63 7.69 5.43
C THR A 55 7.57 6.71 4.25
N ALA A 56 7.82 5.44 4.53
CA ALA A 56 7.69 4.41 3.50
C ALA A 56 6.26 4.37 2.95
N ARG A 57 6.16 4.34 1.62
CA ARG A 57 4.91 4.21 0.87
C ARG A 57 5.12 3.25 -0.29
N ILE A 58 4.06 2.55 -0.65
CA ILE A 58 4.05 1.64 -1.79
C ILE A 58 3.15 2.28 -2.85
N PRO A 59 3.58 2.40 -4.12
CA PRO A 59 2.70 2.86 -5.18
C PRO A 59 1.54 1.89 -5.35
N ARG A 60 0.31 2.41 -5.30
CA ARG A 60 -0.91 1.59 -5.41
C ARG A 60 -0.94 0.80 -6.72
N ALA A 61 -0.56 1.45 -7.83
CA ALA A 61 -0.50 0.81 -9.14
C ALA A 61 0.43 -0.41 -9.15
N ASP A 62 1.51 -0.39 -8.36
CA ASP A 62 2.44 -1.51 -8.28
C ASP A 62 1.83 -2.72 -7.54
N VAL A 63 1.10 -2.45 -6.44
CA VAL A 63 0.30 -3.46 -5.73
C VAL A 63 -0.75 -4.09 -6.64
N GLU A 64 -1.48 -3.26 -7.41
CA GLU A 64 -2.51 -3.72 -8.35
C GLU A 64 -1.90 -4.54 -9.50
N ASN A 65 -0.77 -4.11 -10.05
CA ASN A 65 -0.03 -4.85 -11.07
C ASN A 65 0.46 -6.21 -10.57
N PHE A 66 1.00 -6.26 -9.35
CA PHE A 66 1.42 -7.51 -8.72
C PHE A 66 0.25 -8.49 -8.59
N ALA A 67 -0.90 -8.02 -8.11
CA ALA A 67 -2.10 -8.85 -8.02
C ALA A 67 -2.56 -9.36 -9.40
N ALA A 68 -2.53 -8.51 -10.43
CA ALA A 68 -2.87 -8.90 -11.80
C ALA A 68 -1.93 -10.00 -12.32
N GLN A 69 -0.62 -9.90 -12.07
CA GLN A 69 0.36 -10.92 -12.45
C GLN A 69 0.12 -12.25 -11.74
N LEU A 70 -0.23 -12.23 -10.44
CA LEU A 70 -0.58 -13.45 -9.70
C LEU A 70 -1.78 -14.17 -10.32
N ILE A 71 -2.83 -13.43 -10.66
CA ILE A 71 -4.04 -13.97 -11.28
C ILE A 71 -3.71 -14.58 -12.65
N GLU A 72 -2.92 -13.89 -13.45
CA GLU A 72 -2.50 -14.37 -14.78
C GLU A 72 -1.65 -15.64 -14.69
N ASN A 73 -0.67 -15.68 -13.78
CA ASN A 73 0.14 -16.87 -13.54
C ASN A 73 -0.70 -18.06 -13.07
N ALA A 74 -1.69 -17.83 -12.21
CA ALA A 74 -2.61 -18.87 -11.76
C ALA A 74 -3.49 -19.43 -12.90
N ARG A 75 -3.79 -18.63 -13.93
CA ARG A 75 -4.53 -19.08 -15.13
C ARG A 75 -3.66 -19.94 -16.05
N ARG A 76 -2.38 -19.58 -16.23
CA ARG A 76 -1.45 -20.31 -17.10
C ARG A 76 -1.05 -21.68 -16.57
N ASN A 77 -1.07 -21.85 -15.25
CA ASN A 77 -0.70 -23.09 -14.58
C ASN A 77 -1.88 -24.07 -14.39
N ARG A 78 -3.01 -23.85 -15.05
CA ARG A 78 -4.18 -24.74 -15.10
C ARG A 78 -4.35 -25.32 -16.49
#